data_AF-A0A127B7J7-F1
#
_entry.id   AF-A0A127B7J7-F1
#
_cell.length_a   1.000
_cell.length_b   1.000
_cell.length_c   1.000
_cell.angle_alpha   90.00
_cell.angle_beta   90.00
_cell.angle_gamma   90.00
#
_symmetry.space_group_name_H-M   'P 1'
#
loop_
_entity.id
_entity.type
_entity.pdbx_description
1 polymer ?
#
loop_
_entity_poly.entity_id
_entity_poly.type
_entity_poly.pdbx_seq_one_letter_code
_entity_poly.pdbx_strand_id
1 'polypeptide(L)'
;MRDELIAIERKLYNLYKLGEMFASQEDPSLVDTFQLLAEESLRHQKTLSTVDLNLKGELIFPEIRDKPPSLEELIREAIIAEELLARIYLELSAQANGSVRDILKMMGEECLRHSYRLKLMYAK
;
A
#
# COMPACT_ATOMS: atom_id res chain seq x y z
N MET A 1 -16.30 -1.24 -3.50
CA MET A 1 -15.17 -0.44 -2.97
C MET A 1 -14.40 -1.09 -1.82
N ARG A 2 -15.02 -1.42 -0.67
CA ARG A 2 -14.28 -1.98 0.49
C ARG A 2 -13.49 -3.25 0.14
N ASP A 3 -14.13 -4.21 -0.51
CA ASP A 3 -13.50 -5.47 -0.90
C ASP A 3 -12.39 -5.27 -1.95
N GLU A 4 -12.54 -4.26 -2.82
CA GLU A 4 -11.50 -3.86 -3.78
C GLU A 4 -10.28 -3.28 -3.06
N LEU A 5 -10.47 -2.42 -2.06
CA LEU A 5 -9.36 -1.90 -1.23
C LEU A 5 -8.66 -3.03 -0.47
N ILE A 6 -9.42 -3.98 0.10
CA ILE A 6 -8.85 -5.18 0.74
C ILE A 6 -8.01 -5.99 -0.26
N ALA A 7 -8.49 -6.15 -1.50
CA ALA A 7 -7.77 -6.86 -2.54
C ALA A 7 -6.48 -6.12 -2.96
N ILE A 8 -6.51 -4.80 -3.06
CA ILE A 8 -5.34 -3.97 -3.38
C ILE A 8 -4.28 -4.06 -2.27
N GLU A 9 -4.67 -3.90 -1.00
CA GLU A 9 -3.75 -4.04 0.13
C GLU A 9 -3.11 -5.44 0.16
N ARG A 10 -3.88 -6.48 -0.17
CA ARG A 10 -3.34 -7.84 -0.31
C ARG A 10 -2.36 -7.96 -1.48
N LYS A 11 -2.62 -7.28 -2.61
CA LYS A 11 -1.68 -7.24 -3.73
C LYS A 11 -0.39 -6.52 -3.36
N LEU A 12 -0.46 -5.40 -2.64
CA LEU A 12 0.72 -4.70 -2.14
C LEU A 12 1.52 -5.55 -1.15
N TYR A 13 0.85 -6.24 -0.21
CA TYR A 13 1.51 -7.21 0.66
C TYR A 13 2.33 -8.22 -0.14
N ASN A 14 1.72 -8.85 -1.16
CA ASN A 14 2.42 -9.83 -2.00
C ASN A 14 3.58 -9.19 -2.78
N LEU A 15 3.39 -7.97 -3.29
CA LEU A 15 4.40 -7.21 -4.00
C LEU A 15 5.60 -6.92 -3.08
N TYR A 16 5.37 -6.52 -1.83
CA TYR A 16 6.44 -6.28 -0.86
C TYR A 16 7.15 -7.56 -0.42
N LYS A 17 6.44 -8.68 -0.28
CA LYS A 17 7.09 -9.99 -0.06
C LYS A 17 7.97 -10.40 -1.24
N LEU A 18 7.59 -10.07 -2.47
CA LEU A 18 8.45 -10.27 -3.63
C LEU A 18 9.66 -9.31 -3.61
N GLY A 19 9.46 -8.06 -3.23
CA GLY A 19 10.53 -7.08 -3.03
C GLY A 19 11.55 -7.52 -1.99
N GLU A 20 11.11 -8.11 -0.87
CA GLU A 20 11.96 -8.73 0.14
C GLU A 20 12.83 -9.86 -0.45
N MET A 21 12.24 -10.71 -1.30
CA MET A 21 12.98 -11.79 -1.96
C MET A 21 14.06 -11.22 -2.90
N PHE A 22 13.74 -10.21 -3.71
CA PHE A 22 14.73 -9.54 -4.56
C PHE A 22 15.83 -8.87 -3.72
N ALA A 23 15.45 -8.10 -2.69
CA ALA A 23 16.38 -7.44 -1.79
C ALA A 23 17.35 -8.44 -1.13
N SER A 24 16.88 -9.62 -0.72
CA SER A 24 17.73 -10.64 -0.10
C SER A 24 18.88 -11.12 -1.01
N GLN A 25 18.74 -10.97 -2.33
CA GLN A 25 19.72 -11.38 -3.32
C GLN A 25 20.56 -10.20 -3.84
N GLU A 26 19.96 -9.02 -3.98
CA GLU A 26 20.56 -7.86 -4.65
C GLU A 26 21.09 -6.80 -3.67
N ASP A 27 20.32 -6.45 -2.64
CA ASP A 27 20.70 -5.49 -1.61
C ASP A 27 20.04 -5.84 -0.26
N PRO A 28 20.73 -6.65 0.57
CA PRO A 28 20.17 -7.12 1.85
C PRO A 28 19.82 -6.00 2.82
N SER A 29 20.35 -4.77 2.64
CA SER A 29 20.01 -3.64 3.50
C SER A 29 18.55 -3.17 3.34
N LEU A 30 17.89 -3.58 2.25
CA LEU A 30 16.50 -3.23 1.96
C LEU A 30 15.48 -4.25 2.49
N VAL A 31 15.93 -5.43 2.95
CA VAL A 31 15.06 -6.53 3.40
C VAL A 31 14.10 -6.07 4.50
N ASP A 32 14.63 -5.46 5.56
CA ASP A 32 13.83 -4.97 6.70
C ASP A 32 12.78 -3.94 6.27
N THR A 33 13.11 -3.12 5.25
CA THR A 33 12.18 -2.12 4.72
C THR A 33 11.02 -2.79 3.99
N PHE A 34 11.28 -3.79 3.14
CA PHE A 34 10.22 -4.53 2.46
C PHE A 34 9.36 -5.36 3.43
N GLN A 35 9.96 -5.94 4.47
CA GLN A 35 9.21 -6.64 5.52
C GLN A 35 8.26 -5.69 6.24
N LEU A 36 8.74 -4.52 6.65
CA LEU A 36 7.92 -3.50 7.30
C LEU A 36 6.74 -3.08 6.41
N LEU A 37 7.00 -2.78 5.13
CA LEU A 37 5.95 -2.38 4.18
C LEU A 37 4.90 -3.50 3.99
N ALA A 38 5.33 -4.76 3.90
CA ALA A 38 4.42 -5.90 3.82
C ALA A 38 3.53 -5.97 5.08
N GLU A 39 4.10 -5.87 6.27
CA GLU A 39 3.35 -5.90 7.52
C GLU A 39 2.35 -4.75 7.64
N GLU A 40 2.72 -3.54 7.22
CA GLU A 40 1.84 -2.36 7.20
C GLU A 40 0.63 -2.59 6.25
N SER A 41 0.86 -3.10 5.03
CA SER A 41 -0.25 -3.47 4.10
C SER A 41 -1.15 -4.58 4.64
N LEU A 42 -0.58 -5.60 5.31
CA LEU A 42 -1.37 -6.65 5.94
C LEU A 42 -2.25 -6.10 7.08
N ARG A 43 -1.71 -5.15 7.87
CA ARG A 43 -2.48 -4.44 8.90
C ARG A 43 -3.61 -3.62 8.30
N HIS A 44 -3.36 -2.92 7.19
CA HIS A 44 -4.40 -2.16 6.47
C HIS A 44 -5.51 -3.09 5.99
N GLN A 45 -5.17 -4.21 5.36
CA GLN A 45 -6.13 -5.23 4.92
C GLN A 45 -7.01 -5.70 6.09
N LYS A 46 -6.40 -6.00 7.24
CA LYS A 46 -7.11 -6.44 8.45
C LYS A 46 -8.01 -5.33 9.02
N THR A 47 -7.55 -4.09 8.99
CA THR A 47 -8.31 -2.92 9.45
C THR A 47 -9.56 -2.73 8.58
N LEU A 48 -9.40 -2.74 7.25
CA LEU A 48 -10.53 -2.67 6.31
C LEU A 48 -11.51 -3.82 6.54
N SER A 49 -11.02 -5.04 6.80
CA SER A 49 -11.85 -6.24 7.04
C SER A 49 -12.62 -6.21 8.36
N THR A 50 -12.22 -5.38 9.33
CA THR A 50 -12.81 -5.34 10.68
C THR A 50 -13.68 -4.11 10.93
N VAL A 51 -13.34 -2.98 10.30
CA VAL A 51 -14.13 -1.76 10.41
C VAL A 51 -15.35 -1.87 9.48
N ASP A 52 -16.53 -1.53 9.99
CA ASP A 52 -17.76 -1.43 9.20
C ASP A 52 -17.72 -0.13 8.37
N LEU A 53 -17.04 -0.21 7.23
CA LEU A 53 -16.90 0.89 6.29
C LEU A 53 -17.97 0.75 5.21
N ASN A 54 -19.04 1.55 5.29
CA ASN A 54 -20.04 1.64 4.23
C ASN A 54 -19.51 2.52 3.08
N LEU A 55 -18.52 2.01 2.35
CA LEU A 55 -17.90 2.69 1.21
C LEU A 55 -18.71 2.40 -0.06
N LYS A 56 -19.34 3.43 -0.61
CA LYS A 56 -20.09 3.35 -1.87
C LYS A 56 -19.28 3.95 -3.02
N GLY A 57 -19.41 3.37 -4.20
CA GLY A 57 -18.75 3.81 -5.43
C GLY A 57 -17.87 2.74 -6.05
N GLU A 58 -17.32 3.08 -7.22
CA GLU A 58 -16.38 2.27 -7.99
C GLU A 58 -14.96 2.78 -7.74
N LEU A 59 -14.00 1.86 -7.58
CA LEU A 59 -12.60 2.21 -7.40
C LEU A 59 -11.85 2.05 -8.71
N ILE A 60 -11.38 3.17 -9.27
CA ILE A 60 -10.49 3.12 -10.42
C ILE A 60 -9.05 3.05 -9.91
N PHE A 61 -8.46 1.86 -9.99
CA PHE A 61 -7.09 1.59 -9.55
C PHE A 61 -6.31 0.90 -10.68
N PRO A 62 -5.05 1.29 -10.96
CA PRO A 62 -4.24 0.63 -11.97
C PRO A 62 -3.97 -0.82 -11.57
N GLU A 63 -3.78 -1.68 -12.56
CA GLU A 63 -3.37 -3.05 -12.28
C GLU A 63 -1.95 -3.06 -11.68
N ILE A 64 -1.83 -3.63 -10.47
CA ILE A 64 -0.54 -4.01 -9.88
C ILE A 64 -0.15 -5.35 -10.49
N ARG A 65 1.03 -5.44 -11.11
CA ARG A 65 1.50 -6.69 -11.71
C ARG A 65 1.91 -7.67 -10.62
N ASP A 66 1.50 -8.93 -10.78
CA ASP A 66 1.88 -9.99 -9.85
C ASP A 66 3.37 -10.38 -9.97
N LYS A 67 4.00 -10.06 -11.11
CA LYS A 67 5.41 -10.37 -11.41
C LYS A 67 6.08 -9.22 -12.17
N PRO A 68 6.50 -8.15 -11.46
CA PRO A 68 7.37 -7.13 -12.05
C PRO A 68 8.69 -7.75 -12.54
N PRO A 69 9.27 -7.26 -13.65
CA PRO A 69 10.46 -7.85 -14.26
C PRO A 69 11.77 -7.57 -13.50
N SER A 70 11.78 -6.59 -12.58
CA SER A 70 12.95 -6.21 -11.78
C SER A 70 12.51 -5.56 -10.46
N LEU A 71 13.46 -5.45 -9.51
CA LEU A 71 13.27 -4.70 -8.27
C LEU A 71 12.93 -3.22 -8.55
N GLU A 72 13.56 -2.62 -9.55
CA GLU A 72 13.29 -1.23 -9.96
C GLU A 72 11.84 -1.04 -10.41
N GLU A 73 11.34 -1.89 -11.31
CA GLU A 73 9.97 -1.81 -11.79
C GLU A 73 8.95 -2.11 -10.68
N LEU A 74 9.29 -3.02 -9.77
CA LEU A 74 8.49 -3.30 -8.57
C LEU A 74 8.34 -2.04 -7.71
N ILE A 75 9.45 -1.37 -7.40
CA ILE A 75 9.46 -0.15 -6.59
C ILE A 75 8.66 0.96 -7.30
N ARG A 76 8.82 1.13 -8.61
CA ARG A 76 8.08 2.12 -9.40
C ARG A 76 6.56 1.88 -9.35
N GLU A 77 6.13 0.63 -9.55
CA GLU A 77 4.71 0.27 -9.45
C GLU A 77 4.17 0.46 -8.03
N ALA A 78 4.94 0.10 -7.01
CA ALA A 78 4.57 0.29 -5.61
C ALA A 78 4.40 1.77 -5.24
N ILE A 79 5.30 2.65 -5.70
CA ILE A 79 5.18 4.11 -5.47
C ILE A 79 3.86 4.65 -6.00
N ILE A 80 3.50 4.31 -7.24
CA ILE A 80 2.26 4.77 -7.88
C ILE A 80 1.05 4.27 -7.10
N ALA A 81 1.06 2.99 -6.70
CA ALA A 81 -0.02 2.38 -5.94
C ALA A 81 -0.21 3.03 -4.57
N GLU A 82 0.89 3.25 -3.82
CA GLU A 82 0.86 3.89 -2.50
C GLU A 82 0.37 5.34 -2.57
N GLU A 83 0.81 6.13 -3.55
CA GLU A 83 0.33 7.50 -3.73
C GLU A 83 -1.16 7.55 -4.04
N LEU A 84 -1.63 6.62 -4.86
CA LEU A 84 -3.04 6.55 -5.22
C LEU A 84 -3.89 6.08 -4.03
N LEU A 85 -3.46 5.08 -3.28
CA LEU A 85 -4.13 4.65 -2.05
C LEU A 85 -4.18 5.78 -1.02
N ALA A 86 -3.07 6.50 -0.83
CA ALA A 86 -3.04 7.67 0.04
C ALA A 86 -4.13 8.67 -0.34
N ARG A 87 -4.22 9.04 -1.62
CA ARG A 87 -5.26 9.94 -2.12
C ARG A 87 -6.66 9.39 -1.83
N ILE A 88 -6.92 8.14 -2.17
CA ILE A 88 -8.24 7.50 -1.96
C ILE A 88 -8.61 7.51 -0.48
N TYR A 89 -7.73 7.07 0.42
CA TYR A 89 -8.01 7.02 1.85
C TYR A 89 -8.26 8.42 2.43
N LEU A 90 -7.51 9.43 2.00
CA LEU A 90 -7.72 10.81 2.43
C LEU A 90 -9.04 11.40 1.91
N GLU A 91 -9.42 11.11 0.66
CA GLU A 91 -10.71 11.50 0.07
C GLU A 91 -11.89 10.84 0.78
N LEU A 92 -11.77 9.55 1.13
CA LEU A 92 -12.78 8.83 1.91
C LEU A 92 -12.86 9.35 3.35
N SER A 93 -11.71 9.63 3.97
CA SER A 93 -11.63 10.26 5.30
C SER A 93 -12.37 11.60 5.33
N ALA A 94 -12.22 12.42 4.30
CA ALA A 94 -12.89 13.73 4.21
C ALA A 94 -14.42 13.63 4.16
N GLN A 95 -14.96 12.49 3.74
CA GLN A 95 -16.40 12.21 3.65
C GLN A 95 -16.93 11.44 4.87
N ALA A 96 -16.03 10.91 5.70
CA ALA A 96 -16.36 10.12 6.88
C ALA A 96 -16.45 10.98 8.15
N ASN A 97 -17.01 10.39 9.21
CA ASN A 97 -17.13 11.00 10.54
C ASN A 97 -16.61 10.06 11.63
N GLY A 98 -16.26 10.64 12.79
CA GLY A 98 -15.83 9.88 13.97
C GLY A 98 -14.58 9.05 13.73
N SER A 99 -14.50 7.90 14.40
CA SER A 99 -13.32 7.01 14.35
C SER A 99 -13.00 6.49 12.95
N VAL A 100 -14.00 6.33 12.08
CA VAL A 100 -13.79 5.91 10.68
C VAL A 100 -12.97 6.93 9.91
N ARG A 101 -13.25 8.23 10.10
CA ARG A 101 -12.46 9.32 9.50
C ARG A 101 -11.01 9.24 9.95
N ASP A 102 -10.78 9.08 11.25
CA ASP A 102 -9.43 9.07 11.81
C ASP A 102 -8.63 7.85 11.34
N ILE A 103 -9.26 6.67 11.24
CA ILE A 103 -8.65 5.44 10.72
C ILE A 103 -8.25 5.61 9.26
N LEU A 104 -9.16 6.09 8.40
CA LEU A 104 -8.87 6.31 6.98
C LEU A 104 -7.78 7.36 6.79
N LYS A 105 -7.79 8.44 7.59
CA LYS A 105 -6.75 9.46 7.55
C LYS A 105 -5.38 8.87 7.89
N MET A 106 -5.30 8.09 8.96
CA MET A 106 -4.08 7.43 9.40
C MET A 106 -3.52 6.50 8.31
N MET A 107 -4.37 5.66 7.70
CA MET A 107 -3.96 4.78 6.60
C MET A 107 -3.46 5.57 5.38
N GLY A 108 -4.12 6.68 5.04
CA GLY A 108 -3.66 7.55 3.95
C GLY A 108 -2.29 8.18 4.22
N GLU A 109 -2.04 8.63 5.46
CA GLU A 109 -0.74 9.17 5.87
C GLU A 109 0.35 8.07 5.94
N GLU A 110 -0.01 6.83 6.26
CA GLU A 110 0.87 5.66 6.19
C GLU A 110 1.32 5.39 4.76
N CYS A 111 0.39 5.33 3.81
CA CYS A 111 0.69 5.18 2.38
C CYS A 111 1.63 6.28 1.84
N LEU A 112 1.47 7.54 2.29
CA LEU A 112 2.43 8.60 1.93
C LEU A 112 3.85 8.33 2.45
N ARG A 113 3.97 7.80 3.68
CA ARG A 113 5.26 7.39 4.24
C ARG A 113 5.86 6.21 3.50
N HIS A 114 5.04 5.24 3.08
CA HIS A 114 5.49 4.11 2.27
C HIS A 114 6.06 4.58 0.94
N SER A 115 5.31 5.41 0.19
CA SER A 115 5.76 6.02 -1.05
C SER A 115 7.07 6.79 -0.88
N TYR A 116 7.20 7.56 0.20
CA TYR A 116 8.45 8.27 0.49
C TYR A 116 9.64 7.31 0.72
N ARG A 117 9.47 6.24 1.51
CA ARG A 117 10.52 5.22 1.72
C ARG A 117 10.92 4.57 0.41
N LEU A 118 9.94 4.18 -0.41
CA LEU A 118 10.19 3.57 -1.72
C LEU A 118 10.94 4.51 -2.66
N LYS A 119 10.61 5.81 -2.68
CA LYS A 119 11.35 6.82 -3.45
C LYS A 119 12.80 6.96 -2.99
N LEU A 120 13.06 6.88 -1.69
CA LEU A 120 14.43 6.89 -1.17
C LEU A 120 15.21 5.64 -1.58
N MET A 121 14.54 4.51 -1.79
CA MET A 121 15.15 3.29 -2.32
C MET A 121 15.43 3.42 -3.82
N TYR A 122 14.47 3.97 -4.58
CA TYR A 122 14.56 4.17 -6.03
C TYR A 122 15.65 5.18 -6.44
N ALA A 123 15.90 6.19 -5.59
CA ALA A 123 16.85 7.26 -5.89
C ALA A 123 18.33 6.89 -5.61
N LYS A 124 18.59 5.69 -5.08
CA LYS A 124 19.94 5.17 -4.86
C LYS A 124 20.44 4.43 -6.10
#